data_AF-A0A8E0NBR8-F1
#
_entry.id   AF-A0A8E0NBR8-F1
#
_cell.length_a   1.000
_cell.length_b   1.000
_cell.length_c   1.000
_cell.angle_alpha   90.00
_cell.angle_beta   90.00
_cell.angle_gamma   90.00
#
_symmetry.space_group_name_H-M   'P 1'
#
loop_
_entity.id
_entity.type
_entity.pdbx_description
1 polymer ?
#
loop_
_entity_poly.entity_id
_entity_poly.type
_entity_poly.pdbx_seq_one_letter_code
_entity_poly.pdbx_strand_id
1 'polypeptide(L)'
;MSSSPSNSNRLRLILAAVVFVMILGAAGVMLLRGDPTPDTPEPTPEPETVEPVQTPTIPLPPPALTRAQLLDMVNRATAAYATGEAAPASEAELAGRNFRIRIPFGCFGPRQAGSDAWAWWEYADEGATIRLSARPENWTETGFVAQLGGGPYDAVEGFWIPRPWMAGDTCPPIRVDPLGGAPAASPQTVGLAAFFEADSSRVDQRGGRPWQAAVRAAEGETLERPTGFHLIVEGRLGAFADGRPVRCQSAGPDQRPLCVVRIRRDYVAFAPIGSDEIIQEWRS
;
A
#
# COMPACT_ATOMS: atom_id res chain seq x y z
N MET A 1 109.76 13.17 10.42
CA MET A 1 110.18 13.79 9.14
C MET A 1 109.35 13.16 8.01
N SER A 2 108.79 14.03 7.17
CA SER A 2 108.23 13.82 5.82
C SER A 2 106.96 12.99 5.56
N SER A 3 105.83 13.72 5.47
CA SER A 3 104.98 13.94 4.27
C SER A 3 104.24 12.79 3.52
N SER A 4 102.91 12.77 3.69
CA SER A 4 101.77 12.75 2.71
C SER A 4 102.02 12.49 1.20
N PRO A 5 101.06 11.95 0.38
CA PRO A 5 99.66 12.43 0.34
C PRO A 5 98.48 11.45 0.00
N SER A 6 97.32 11.83 0.56
CA SER A 6 95.94 11.96 0.00
C SER A 6 95.16 10.80 -0.65
N ASN A 7 93.91 10.69 -0.18
CA ASN A 7 93.06 9.50 -0.07
C ASN A 7 91.72 9.60 -0.84
N SER A 8 91.61 10.38 -1.93
CA SER A 8 90.29 10.67 -2.57
C SER A 8 90.08 10.06 -3.97
N ASN A 9 91.15 9.69 -4.68
CA ASN A 9 91.03 9.25 -6.09
C ASN A 9 90.87 7.73 -6.30
N ARG A 10 91.15 6.89 -5.30
CA ARG A 10 91.03 5.43 -5.46
C ARG A 10 89.60 4.91 -5.27
N LEU A 11 88.79 5.59 -4.45
CA LEU A 11 87.39 5.21 -4.21
C LEU A 11 86.48 5.49 -5.43
N ARG A 12 86.82 6.49 -6.25
CA ARG A 12 86.07 6.83 -7.48
C ARG A 12 86.36 5.89 -8.66
N LEU A 13 87.52 5.22 -8.67
CA LEU A 13 87.84 4.22 -9.71
C LEU A 13 87.14 2.87 -9.47
N ILE A 14 86.86 2.51 -8.20
CA ILE A 14 86.23 1.24 -7.85
C ILE A 14 84.72 1.26 -8.15
N LEU A 15 84.05 2.42 -8.06
CA LEU A 15 82.62 2.54 -8.39
C LEU A 15 82.34 2.49 -9.91
N ALA A 16 83.31 2.80 -10.77
CA ALA A 16 83.14 2.78 -12.23
C ALA A 16 83.33 1.38 -12.85
N ALA A 17 84.03 0.46 -12.17
CA ALA A 17 84.32 -0.89 -12.68
C ALA A 17 83.19 -1.91 -12.41
N VAL A 18 82.33 -1.67 -11.41
CA VAL A 18 81.24 -2.60 -11.07
C VAL A 18 80.03 -2.47 -11.99
N VAL A 19 79.82 -1.30 -12.61
CA VAL A 19 78.68 -1.07 -13.53
C VAL A 19 78.92 -1.64 -14.93
N PHE A 20 80.16 -1.87 -15.36
CA PHE A 20 80.48 -2.38 -16.71
C PHE A 20 80.51 -3.92 -16.81
N VAL A 21 80.77 -4.64 -15.71
CA VAL A 21 80.82 -6.12 -15.72
C VAL A 21 79.41 -6.75 -15.69
N MET A 22 78.38 -6.02 -15.27
CA MET A 22 76.99 -6.49 -15.29
C MET A 22 76.30 -6.36 -16.66
N ILE A 23 76.89 -5.67 -17.65
CA ILE A 23 76.26 -5.45 -18.97
C ILE A 23 76.82 -6.37 -20.08
N LEU A 24 77.95 -7.07 -19.86
CA LEU A 24 78.59 -7.93 -20.87
C LEU A 24 78.58 -9.44 -20.57
N GLY A 25 77.98 -9.87 -19.46
CA GLY A 25 77.80 -11.28 -19.10
C GLY A 25 76.47 -11.91 -19.56
N ALA A 26 75.74 -11.26 -20.48
CA ALA A 26 74.45 -11.72 -20.99
C ALA A 26 74.50 -12.29 -22.42
N ALA A 27 75.70 -12.39 -23.02
CA ALA A 27 75.87 -12.90 -24.37
C ALA A 27 77.07 -13.84 -24.45
N GLY A 28 76.85 -15.17 -24.43
CA GLY A 28 77.89 -16.08 -24.95
C GLY A 28 78.04 -17.48 -24.37
N VAL A 29 77.23 -17.96 -23.42
CA VAL A 29 77.37 -19.35 -22.94
C VAL A 29 76.01 -19.99 -22.62
N MET A 30 75.17 -20.16 -23.65
CA MET A 30 74.27 -21.31 -23.73
C MET A 30 73.83 -21.58 -25.17
N LEU A 31 74.80 -21.60 -26.10
CA LEU A 31 74.66 -22.20 -27.44
C LEU A 31 74.77 -23.73 -27.34
N LEU A 32 73.97 -24.37 -26.48
CA LEU A 32 73.95 -25.82 -26.34
C LEU A 32 72.60 -26.30 -25.80
N ARG A 33 71.58 -26.29 -26.65
CA ARG A 33 70.46 -27.27 -26.72
C ARG A 33 69.56 -26.84 -27.88
N GLY A 34 69.42 -27.73 -28.87
CA GLY A 34 68.55 -27.51 -30.01
C GLY A 34 67.09 -27.35 -29.57
N ASP A 35 66.37 -26.48 -30.27
CA ASP A 35 64.95 -26.27 -30.05
C ASP A 35 64.19 -27.59 -30.28
N PRO A 36 63.49 -28.14 -29.26
CA PRO A 36 62.38 -29.03 -29.55
C PRO A 36 61.33 -28.21 -30.29
N THR A 37 60.87 -28.74 -31.42
CA THR A 37 59.76 -28.17 -32.20
C THR A 37 58.61 -27.86 -31.23
N PRO A 38 58.10 -26.61 -31.16
CA PRO A 38 56.97 -26.30 -30.31
C PRO A 38 55.80 -27.20 -30.74
N ASP A 39 55.32 -28.01 -29.81
CA ASP A 39 54.01 -28.64 -29.94
C ASP A 39 53.02 -27.54 -30.33
N THR A 40 52.36 -27.72 -31.47
CA THR A 40 51.24 -26.87 -31.84
C THR A 40 50.25 -26.91 -30.68
N PRO A 41 49.99 -25.80 -29.98
CA PRO A 41 49.00 -25.83 -28.91
C PRO A 41 47.68 -26.29 -29.53
N GLU A 42 47.13 -27.35 -28.95
CA GLU A 42 45.77 -27.78 -29.16
C GLU A 42 44.87 -26.53 -29.11
N PRO A 43 43.96 -26.31 -30.08
CA PRO A 43 43.15 -25.10 -30.09
C PRO A 43 42.41 -25.03 -28.75
N THR A 44 42.76 -24.03 -27.93
CA THR A 44 41.98 -23.66 -26.75
C THR A 44 40.53 -23.55 -27.21
N PRO A 45 39.58 -24.31 -26.62
CA PRO A 45 38.18 -24.12 -26.94
C PRO A 45 37.86 -22.66 -26.65
N GLU A 46 37.42 -21.94 -27.69
CA GLU A 46 36.93 -20.59 -27.58
C GLU A 46 35.86 -20.58 -26.47
N PRO A 47 35.92 -19.67 -25.48
CA PRO A 47 34.93 -19.65 -24.43
C PRO A 47 33.56 -19.55 -25.08
N GLU A 48 32.75 -20.61 -24.95
CA GLU A 48 31.35 -20.57 -25.34
C GLU A 48 30.75 -19.33 -24.68
N THR A 49 30.29 -18.39 -25.52
CA THR A 49 29.50 -17.26 -25.06
C THR A 49 28.24 -17.85 -24.45
N VAL A 50 28.24 -17.99 -23.12
CA VAL A 50 27.05 -18.41 -22.37
C VAL A 50 26.01 -17.33 -22.62
N GLU A 51 24.98 -17.63 -23.41
CA GLU A 51 23.83 -16.76 -23.54
C GLU A 51 23.32 -16.45 -22.13
N PRO A 52 23.09 -15.16 -21.80
CA PRO A 52 22.60 -14.81 -20.48
C PRO A 52 21.26 -15.52 -20.27
N VAL A 53 21.24 -16.42 -19.29
CA VAL A 53 20.02 -17.07 -18.83
C VAL A 53 19.03 -15.97 -18.50
N GLN A 54 17.96 -15.85 -19.29
CA GLN A 54 16.90 -14.88 -19.01
C GLN A 54 16.24 -15.31 -17.71
N THR A 55 16.54 -14.62 -16.61
CA THR A 55 15.84 -14.82 -15.36
C THR A 55 14.35 -14.54 -15.61
N PRO A 56 13.44 -15.48 -15.32
CA PRO A 56 12.02 -15.23 -15.51
C PRO A 56 11.60 -14.07 -14.61
N THR A 57 11.21 -12.94 -15.23
CA THR A 57 10.66 -11.79 -14.52
C THR A 57 9.28 -12.17 -14.00
N ILE A 58 9.15 -12.38 -12.69
CA ILE A 58 7.85 -12.57 -12.05
C ILE A 58 7.13 -11.21 -12.07
N PRO A 59 5.96 -11.08 -12.72
CA PRO A 59 5.22 -9.83 -12.74
C PRO A 59 4.79 -9.45 -11.32
N LEU A 60 5.04 -8.19 -10.93
CA LEU A 60 4.58 -7.67 -9.64
C LEU A 60 3.05 -7.71 -9.58
N PRO A 61 2.47 -8.03 -8.41
CA PRO A 61 1.02 -7.97 -8.24
C PRO A 61 0.54 -6.53 -8.51
N PRO A 62 -0.66 -6.37 -9.10
CA PRO A 62 -1.21 -5.05 -9.36
C PRO A 62 -1.42 -4.30 -8.05
N PRO A 63 -1.27 -2.96 -8.04
CA PRO A 63 -1.50 -2.16 -6.84
C PRO A 63 -2.94 -2.31 -6.34
N ALA A 64 -3.10 -2.13 -5.03
CA ALA A 64 -4.41 -2.12 -4.40
C ALA A 64 -5.28 -0.98 -4.96
N LEU A 65 -6.56 -1.26 -5.16
CA LEU A 65 -7.53 -0.26 -5.59
C LEU A 65 -7.63 0.86 -4.57
N THR A 66 -7.47 2.08 -5.05
CA THR A 66 -7.65 3.31 -4.27
C THR A 66 -9.13 3.65 -4.12
N ARG A 67 -9.44 4.63 -3.26
CA ARG A 67 -10.80 5.16 -3.11
C ARG A 67 -11.38 5.64 -4.45
N ALA A 68 -10.60 6.38 -5.23
CA ALA A 68 -11.05 6.89 -6.53
C ALA A 68 -11.40 5.75 -7.49
N GLN A 69 -10.56 4.72 -7.57
CA GLN A 69 -10.79 3.55 -8.43
C GLN A 69 -11.98 2.71 -7.96
N LEU A 70 -12.17 2.56 -6.65
CA LEU A 70 -13.32 1.89 -6.08
C LEU A 70 -14.63 2.64 -6.39
N LEU A 71 -14.62 3.97 -6.26
CA LEU A 71 -15.79 4.79 -6.59
C LEU A 71 -16.08 4.83 -8.09
N ASP A 72 -15.06 4.83 -8.95
CA ASP A 72 -15.23 4.68 -10.40
C ASP A 72 -15.93 3.37 -10.76
N MET A 73 -15.43 2.25 -10.21
CA MET A 73 -16.07 0.93 -10.35
C MET A 73 -17.55 0.98 -9.92
N VAL A 74 -17.85 1.58 -8.77
CA VAL A 74 -19.24 1.68 -8.29
C VAL A 74 -20.08 2.58 -9.18
N ASN A 75 -19.54 3.68 -9.72
CA ASN A 75 -20.27 4.56 -10.63
C ASN A 75 -20.64 3.85 -11.94
N ARG A 76 -19.76 3.00 -12.47
CA ARG A 76 -20.05 2.15 -13.65
C ARG A 76 -21.16 1.14 -13.36
N ALA A 77 -21.09 0.45 -12.23
CA ALA A 77 -22.16 -0.47 -11.79
C ALA A 77 -23.49 0.27 -11.56
N THR A 78 -23.45 1.48 -11.00
CA THR A 78 -24.62 2.34 -10.79
C THR A 78 -25.27 2.71 -12.11
N ALA A 79 -24.47 3.13 -13.10
CA ALA A 79 -24.96 3.50 -14.42
C ALA A 79 -25.60 2.31 -15.14
N ALA A 80 -24.93 1.16 -15.16
CA ALA A 80 -25.46 -0.06 -15.77
C ALA A 80 -26.78 -0.50 -15.11
N TYR A 81 -26.87 -0.43 -13.77
CA TYR A 81 -28.12 -0.70 -13.06
C TYR A 81 -29.23 0.28 -13.47
N ALA A 82 -28.94 1.58 -13.51
CA ALA A 82 -29.94 2.61 -13.83
C ALA A 82 -30.45 2.53 -15.28
N THR A 83 -29.63 2.04 -16.21
CA THR A 83 -30.02 1.83 -17.62
C THR A 83 -30.65 0.46 -17.88
N GLY A 84 -30.65 -0.44 -16.89
CA GLY A 84 -31.08 -1.84 -17.06
C GLY A 84 -30.11 -2.67 -17.91
N GLU A 85 -28.88 -2.20 -18.09
CA GLU A 85 -27.83 -2.88 -18.83
C GLU A 85 -27.06 -3.86 -17.94
N ALA A 86 -26.47 -4.88 -18.56
CA ALA A 86 -25.51 -5.71 -17.85
C ALA A 86 -24.25 -4.89 -17.58
N ALA A 87 -23.80 -4.85 -16.32
CA ALA A 87 -22.49 -4.29 -16.01
C ALA A 87 -21.39 -5.00 -16.82
N PRO A 88 -20.34 -4.29 -17.27
CA PRO A 88 -19.29 -4.84 -18.12
C PRO A 88 -18.68 -6.13 -17.56
N ALA A 89 -18.39 -7.11 -18.42
CA ALA A 89 -17.80 -8.38 -18.00
C ALA A 89 -16.45 -8.20 -17.25
N SER A 90 -15.71 -7.14 -17.58
CA SER A 90 -14.47 -6.76 -16.90
C SER A 90 -14.65 -6.39 -15.42
N GLU A 91 -15.88 -6.17 -14.94
CA GLU A 91 -16.13 -5.99 -13.50
C GLU A 91 -15.97 -7.29 -12.72
N ALA A 92 -16.27 -8.45 -13.33
CA ALA A 92 -16.03 -9.74 -12.68
C ALA A 92 -14.53 -10.00 -12.45
N GLU A 93 -13.66 -9.46 -13.31
CA GLU A 93 -12.20 -9.52 -13.17
C GLU A 93 -11.67 -8.73 -11.96
N LEU A 94 -12.50 -7.84 -11.38
CA LEU A 94 -12.15 -7.11 -10.17
C LEU A 94 -12.36 -7.94 -8.89
N ALA A 95 -13.11 -9.04 -8.95
CA ALA A 95 -13.21 -9.96 -7.83
C ALA A 95 -11.83 -10.49 -7.42
N GLY A 96 -11.55 -10.51 -6.12
CA GLY A 96 -10.27 -10.91 -5.55
C GLY A 96 -9.18 -9.82 -5.58
N ARG A 97 -9.39 -8.69 -6.27
CA ARG A 97 -8.43 -7.58 -6.26
C ARG A 97 -8.27 -7.01 -4.86
N ASN A 98 -7.03 -6.69 -4.50
CA ASN A 98 -6.75 -5.96 -3.28
C ASN A 98 -7.29 -4.54 -3.37
N PHE A 99 -7.76 -3.99 -2.26
CA PHE A 99 -8.13 -2.58 -2.12
C PHE A 99 -7.55 -2.03 -0.83
N ARG A 100 -7.27 -0.72 -0.82
CA ARG A 100 -6.93 0.03 0.38
C ARG A 100 -7.52 1.42 0.24
N ILE A 101 -8.48 1.73 1.10
CA ILE A 101 -9.13 3.04 1.11
C ILE A 101 -8.94 3.73 2.45
N ARG A 102 -8.81 5.06 2.39
CA ARG A 102 -8.83 5.94 3.55
C ARG A 102 -10.20 6.62 3.60
N ILE A 103 -10.92 6.42 4.70
CA ILE A 103 -12.26 6.98 4.90
C ILE A 103 -12.14 8.14 5.91
N PRO A 104 -12.30 9.40 5.48
CA PRO A 104 -12.22 10.53 6.41
C PRO A 104 -13.44 10.61 7.32
N PHE A 105 -13.20 10.76 8.62
CA PHE A 105 -14.20 11.04 9.64
C PHE A 105 -13.70 12.10 10.63
N GLY A 106 -14.61 12.63 11.46
CA GLY A 106 -14.24 13.64 12.47
C GLY A 106 -13.96 15.05 11.94
N CYS A 107 -14.19 15.28 10.64
CA CYS A 107 -13.85 16.52 9.92
C CYS A 107 -14.44 17.81 10.51
N PHE A 108 -15.52 17.71 11.27
CA PHE A 108 -16.26 18.88 11.78
C PHE A 108 -16.15 19.01 13.30
N GLY A 109 -15.13 18.39 13.89
CA GLY A 109 -14.87 18.43 15.32
C GLY A 109 -15.39 17.20 16.08
N PRO A 110 -15.24 17.23 17.41
CA PRO A 110 -15.58 16.10 18.27
C PRO A 110 -17.10 15.87 18.30
N ARG A 111 -17.50 14.62 18.53
CA ARG A 111 -18.89 14.20 18.76
C ARG A 111 -18.92 13.26 19.95
N GLN A 112 -19.97 13.36 20.75
CA GLN A 112 -20.15 12.46 21.90
C GLN A 112 -20.37 11.01 21.48
N ALA A 113 -19.89 10.10 22.32
CA ALA A 113 -20.25 8.69 22.26
C ALA A 113 -21.77 8.49 22.19
N GLY A 114 -22.21 7.58 21.32
CA GLY A 114 -23.63 7.29 21.10
C GLY A 114 -24.33 8.18 20.06
N SER A 115 -23.61 9.09 19.39
CA SER A 115 -24.16 9.76 18.20
C SER A 115 -24.50 8.76 17.09
N ASP A 116 -25.43 9.10 16.20
CA ASP A 116 -25.81 8.28 15.04
C ASP A 116 -24.68 8.11 14.00
N ALA A 117 -23.50 8.71 14.24
CA ALA A 117 -22.35 8.52 13.36
C ALA A 117 -21.71 7.14 13.55
N TRP A 118 -21.47 6.44 12.46
CA TRP A 118 -20.75 5.16 12.49
C TRP A 118 -19.29 5.32 12.94
N ALA A 119 -18.68 6.50 12.77
CA ALA A 119 -17.36 6.83 13.31
C ALA A 119 -17.32 8.25 13.89
N TRP A 120 -16.61 8.40 15.01
CA TRP A 120 -16.47 9.66 15.73
C TRP A 120 -15.19 9.72 16.54
N TRP A 121 -14.89 10.92 17.03
CA TRP A 121 -13.88 11.14 18.05
C TRP A 121 -14.38 12.13 19.09
N GLU A 122 -13.83 12.05 20.29
CA GLU A 122 -14.12 12.99 21.39
C GLU A 122 -12.86 13.30 22.20
N TYR A 123 -12.87 14.46 22.85
CA TYR A 123 -11.94 14.71 23.95
C TYR A 123 -12.41 13.96 25.19
N ALA A 124 -11.45 13.42 25.92
CA ALA A 124 -11.62 12.78 27.22
C ALA A 124 -10.57 13.30 28.19
N ASP A 125 -10.73 12.97 29.47
CA ASP A 125 -9.77 13.28 30.53
C ASP A 125 -9.39 14.78 30.53
N GLU A 126 -10.41 15.64 30.56
CA GLU A 126 -10.29 17.11 30.52
C GLU A 126 -9.52 17.67 29.30
N GLY A 127 -9.50 16.91 28.20
CA GLY A 127 -8.82 17.30 26.96
C GLY A 127 -7.42 16.70 26.80
N ALA A 128 -6.92 15.94 27.78
CA ALA A 128 -5.63 15.26 27.72
C ALA A 128 -5.64 14.02 26.82
N THR A 129 -6.82 13.50 26.48
CA THR A 129 -6.98 12.30 25.66
C THR A 129 -7.94 12.56 24.49
N ILE A 130 -7.61 12.07 23.30
CA ILE A 130 -8.56 11.90 22.19
C ILE A 130 -8.98 10.44 22.13
N ARG A 131 -10.28 10.16 22.22
CA ARG A 131 -10.85 8.82 22.00
C ARG A 131 -11.40 8.72 20.58
N LEU A 132 -11.04 7.65 19.89
CA LEU A 132 -11.50 7.32 18.55
C LEU A 132 -12.40 6.09 18.61
N SER A 133 -13.48 6.10 17.83
CA SER A 133 -14.37 4.96 17.69
C SER A 133 -14.91 4.87 16.27
N ALA A 134 -14.89 3.67 15.70
CA ALA A 134 -15.56 3.34 14.45
C ALA A 134 -16.32 2.02 14.65
N ARG A 135 -17.62 2.03 14.38
CA ARG A 135 -18.52 0.89 14.53
C ARG A 135 -18.99 0.48 13.13
N PRO A 136 -18.80 -0.80 12.73
CA PRO A 136 -19.42 -1.28 11.51
C PRO A 136 -20.93 -1.33 11.74
N GLU A 137 -21.69 -0.96 10.72
CA GLU A 137 -23.14 -1.13 10.73
C GLU A 137 -23.50 -2.59 10.50
N ASN A 138 -24.55 -3.05 11.17
CA ASN A 138 -25.15 -4.35 10.94
C ASN A 138 -26.28 -4.18 9.91
N TRP A 139 -26.10 -4.78 8.74
CA TRP A 139 -27.06 -4.74 7.63
C TRP A 139 -27.83 -6.05 7.44
N THR A 140 -27.60 -7.04 8.30
CA THR A 140 -28.15 -8.42 8.17
C THR A 140 -29.67 -8.43 7.98
N GLU A 141 -30.39 -7.66 8.79
CA GLU A 141 -31.86 -7.61 8.77
C GLU A 141 -32.43 -6.48 7.90
N THR A 142 -31.59 -5.83 7.09
CA THR A 142 -32.06 -4.73 6.25
C THR A 142 -32.72 -5.25 4.98
N GLY A 143 -33.86 -4.65 4.62
CA GLY A 143 -34.60 -5.03 3.41
C GLY A 143 -33.79 -4.85 2.12
N PHE A 144 -32.73 -4.02 2.11
CA PHE A 144 -31.87 -3.87 0.95
C PHE A 144 -30.93 -5.07 0.76
N VAL A 145 -30.36 -5.64 1.84
CA VAL A 145 -29.46 -6.81 1.74
C VAL A 145 -30.21 -8.00 1.15
N ALA A 146 -31.47 -8.21 1.56
CA ALA A 146 -32.33 -9.23 0.99
C ALA A 146 -32.51 -9.09 -0.54
N GLN A 147 -32.48 -7.86 -1.06
CA GLN A 147 -32.65 -7.56 -2.49
C GLN A 147 -31.34 -7.65 -3.29
N LEU A 148 -30.16 -7.63 -2.66
CA LEU A 148 -28.87 -7.75 -3.37
C LEU A 148 -28.63 -9.18 -3.93
N GLY A 149 -29.36 -10.17 -3.41
CA GLY A 149 -29.22 -11.58 -3.78
C GLY A 149 -28.00 -12.28 -3.15
N GLY A 150 -27.86 -13.58 -3.41
CA GLY A 150 -26.67 -14.36 -3.02
C GLY A 150 -26.82 -15.29 -1.80
N GLY A 151 -28.04 -15.52 -1.31
CA GLY A 151 -28.33 -16.53 -0.29
C GLY A 151 -28.56 -15.94 1.11
N PRO A 152 -28.97 -16.77 2.09
CA PRO A 152 -29.10 -16.33 3.47
C PRO A 152 -27.70 -16.04 4.04
N TYR A 153 -27.51 -14.82 4.55
CA TYR A 153 -26.30 -14.43 5.27
C TYR A 153 -26.58 -14.46 6.78
N ASP A 154 -25.70 -15.07 7.55
CA ASP A 154 -25.73 -15.06 9.03
C ASP A 154 -25.42 -13.65 9.55
N ALA A 155 -24.54 -12.92 8.85
CA ALA A 155 -24.23 -11.54 9.18
C ALA A 155 -23.80 -10.76 7.93
N VAL A 156 -24.19 -9.48 7.87
CA VAL A 156 -23.65 -8.50 6.94
C VAL A 156 -23.19 -7.29 7.73
N GLU A 157 -21.89 -7.01 7.68
CA GLU A 157 -21.27 -5.92 8.43
C GLU A 157 -20.53 -4.98 7.48
N GLY A 158 -20.76 -3.68 7.60
CA GLY A 158 -20.20 -2.73 6.65
C GLY A 158 -20.01 -1.32 7.16
N PHE A 159 -19.49 -0.49 6.26
CA PHE A 159 -19.35 0.94 6.45
C PHE A 159 -19.90 1.67 5.24
N TRP A 160 -20.60 2.78 5.49
CA TRP A 160 -20.88 3.73 4.43
C TRP A 160 -19.62 4.50 4.06
N ILE A 161 -19.40 4.66 2.75
CA ILE A 161 -18.40 5.57 2.23
C ILE A 161 -18.98 6.99 2.31
N PRO A 162 -18.48 7.87 3.19
CA PRO A 162 -18.97 9.24 3.28
C PRO A 162 -18.69 9.99 1.99
N ARG A 163 -19.71 10.68 1.47
CA ARG A 163 -19.65 11.51 0.26
C ARG A 163 -19.10 10.70 -0.92
N PRO A 164 -19.83 9.70 -1.43
CA PRO A 164 -19.36 8.83 -2.51
C PRO A 164 -19.14 9.56 -3.85
N TRP A 165 -19.50 10.84 -3.95
CA TRP A 165 -19.14 11.72 -5.06
C TRP A 165 -17.75 12.37 -4.91
N MET A 166 -17.07 12.17 -3.78
CA MET A 166 -15.71 12.65 -3.55
C MET A 166 -14.70 11.50 -3.68
N ALA A 167 -13.87 11.58 -4.73
CA ALA A 167 -12.79 10.64 -4.98
C ALA A 167 -11.62 10.75 -3.97
N GLY A 168 -11.37 11.97 -3.48
CA GLY A 168 -10.34 12.24 -2.47
C GLY A 168 -10.70 11.70 -1.09
N ASP A 169 -9.66 11.50 -0.27
CA ASP A 169 -9.76 10.99 1.10
C ASP A 169 -9.62 12.08 2.16
N THR A 170 -9.59 13.35 1.79
CA THR A 170 -9.47 14.48 2.72
C THR A 170 -10.83 14.94 3.26
N CYS A 171 -10.79 15.72 4.34
CA CYS A 171 -11.98 16.44 4.80
C CYS A 171 -12.36 17.53 3.79
N PRO A 172 -13.65 17.66 3.42
CA PRO A 172 -14.07 18.68 2.49
C PRO A 172 -13.96 20.06 3.12
N PRO A 173 -13.69 21.09 2.32
CA PRO A 173 -13.84 22.46 2.78
C PRO A 173 -15.32 22.75 3.07
N ILE A 174 -15.58 23.51 4.14
CA ILE A 174 -16.91 24.06 4.39
C ILE A 174 -17.12 25.20 3.40
N ARG A 175 -18.13 25.06 2.53
CA ARG A 175 -18.63 26.14 1.68
C ARG A 175 -20.06 26.42 2.11
N VAL A 176 -20.28 27.60 2.67
CA VAL A 176 -21.61 28.06 3.06
C VAL A 176 -22.19 28.84 1.89
N ASP A 177 -23.39 28.46 1.45
CA ASP A 177 -24.16 29.30 0.53
C ASP A 177 -24.67 30.50 1.33
N PRO A 178 -24.24 31.74 1.03
CA PRO A 178 -24.66 32.91 1.77
C PRO A 178 -26.16 33.24 1.62
N LEU A 179 -26.83 32.67 0.61
CA LEU A 179 -28.24 32.90 0.32
C LEU A 179 -29.13 31.70 0.71
N GLY A 180 -28.52 30.55 0.99
CA GLY A 180 -29.20 29.32 1.35
C GLY A 180 -29.12 29.03 2.85
N GLY A 181 -30.18 28.42 3.40
CA GLY A 181 -30.06 27.71 4.67
C GLY A 181 -29.18 26.46 4.52
N ALA A 182 -28.79 25.84 5.64
CA ALA A 182 -28.05 24.57 5.59
C ALA A 182 -28.94 23.49 4.93
N PRO A 183 -28.56 22.96 3.76
CA PRO A 183 -29.36 21.92 3.12
C PRO A 183 -29.28 20.63 3.93
N ALA A 184 -30.32 19.80 3.84
CA ALA A 184 -30.27 18.45 4.36
C ALA A 184 -29.10 17.68 3.72
N ALA A 185 -28.37 16.92 4.54
CA ALA A 185 -27.27 16.12 4.04
C ALA A 185 -27.78 15.05 3.06
N SER A 186 -27.16 14.93 1.89
CA SER A 186 -27.48 13.82 0.98
C SER A 186 -27.16 12.48 1.66
N PRO A 187 -28.01 11.46 1.47
CA PRO A 187 -27.77 10.14 2.02
C PRO A 187 -26.50 9.51 1.43
N GLN A 188 -25.90 8.59 2.19
CA GLN A 188 -24.81 7.78 1.67
C GLN A 188 -25.38 6.70 0.75
N THR A 189 -24.78 6.53 -0.42
CA THR A 189 -25.28 5.58 -1.44
C THR A 189 -24.31 4.46 -1.78
N VAL A 190 -23.13 4.43 -1.14
CA VAL A 190 -22.11 3.41 -1.39
C VAL A 190 -21.63 2.83 -0.07
N GLY A 191 -21.78 1.52 0.08
CA GLY A 191 -21.29 0.76 1.23
C GLY A 191 -20.17 -0.20 0.86
N LEU A 192 -19.25 -0.47 1.79
CA LEU A 192 -18.41 -1.67 1.75
C LEU A 192 -18.91 -2.63 2.83
N ALA A 193 -19.15 -3.90 2.47
CA ALA A 193 -19.59 -4.88 3.45
C ALA A 193 -18.89 -6.24 3.30
N ALA A 194 -18.60 -6.82 4.44
CA ALA A 194 -18.31 -8.24 4.57
C ALA A 194 -19.63 -9.00 4.74
N PHE A 195 -19.77 -10.09 3.97
CA PHE A 195 -20.94 -10.96 3.98
C PHE A 195 -20.52 -12.32 4.50
N PHE A 196 -21.17 -12.77 5.57
CA PHE A 196 -20.87 -14.00 6.28
C PHE A 196 -22.00 -15.00 6.05
N GLU A 197 -21.65 -16.14 5.46
CA GLU A 197 -22.57 -17.27 5.22
C GLU A 197 -22.64 -18.18 6.46
N ALA A 198 -23.64 -19.05 6.54
CA ALA A 198 -23.89 -19.90 7.71
C ALA A 198 -22.67 -20.74 8.15
N ASP A 199 -21.90 -21.25 7.19
CA ASP A 199 -20.72 -22.08 7.44
C ASP A 199 -19.41 -21.26 7.48
N SER A 200 -19.50 -19.93 7.38
CA SER A 200 -18.31 -19.07 7.39
C SER A 200 -17.75 -18.89 8.80
N SER A 201 -16.43 -18.66 8.88
CA SER A 201 -15.77 -18.34 10.14
C SER A 201 -16.38 -17.10 10.77
N ARG A 202 -16.77 -17.21 12.05
CA ARG A 202 -17.26 -16.07 12.85
C ARG A 202 -16.13 -15.25 13.46
N VAL A 203 -14.87 -15.65 13.29
CA VAL A 203 -13.69 -14.97 13.85
C VAL A 203 -13.57 -13.54 13.31
N ASP A 204 -13.90 -13.36 12.02
CA ASP A 204 -13.77 -12.06 11.35
C ASP A 204 -14.99 -11.15 11.57
N GLN A 205 -16.05 -11.68 12.22
CA GLN A 205 -17.24 -10.90 12.57
C GLN A 205 -16.97 -10.02 13.78
N ARG A 206 -17.38 -8.75 13.69
CA ARG A 206 -17.30 -7.82 14.81
C ARG A 206 -18.49 -7.97 15.75
N GLY A 207 -19.64 -8.47 15.29
CA GLY A 207 -20.88 -8.51 16.05
C GLY A 207 -21.26 -7.11 16.57
N GLY A 208 -21.03 -6.07 15.75
CA GLY A 208 -21.26 -4.67 16.13
C GLY A 208 -20.23 -4.06 17.11
N ARG A 209 -19.20 -4.81 17.54
CA ARG A 209 -18.15 -4.25 18.41
C ARG A 209 -17.33 -3.18 17.66
N PRO A 210 -17.15 -1.97 18.21
CA PRO A 210 -16.38 -0.91 17.55
C PRO A 210 -14.87 -1.19 17.57
N TRP A 211 -14.14 -0.63 16.62
CA TRP A 211 -12.70 -0.38 16.74
C TRP A 211 -12.49 0.88 17.56
N GLN A 212 -11.62 0.83 18.56
CA GLN A 212 -11.42 1.92 19.51
C GLN A 212 -9.94 2.14 19.78
N ALA A 213 -9.53 3.41 19.80
CA ALA A 213 -8.18 3.81 20.16
C ALA A 213 -8.21 5.08 21.02
N ALA A 214 -7.12 5.33 21.73
CA ALA A 214 -6.93 6.55 22.50
C ALA A 214 -5.55 7.14 22.20
N VAL A 215 -5.51 8.44 21.91
CA VAL A 215 -4.28 9.23 21.78
C VAL A 215 -4.17 10.07 23.05
N ARG A 216 -3.03 10.01 23.74
CA ARG A 216 -2.79 10.80 24.95
C ARG A 216 -1.76 11.87 24.67
N ALA A 217 -1.92 13.04 25.28
CA ALA A 217 -0.88 14.05 25.30
C ALA A 217 0.38 13.51 25.98
N ALA A 218 1.55 14.00 25.55
CA ALA A 218 2.76 13.85 26.35
C ALA A 218 2.61 14.62 27.68
N GLU A 219 3.40 14.24 28.67
CA GLU A 219 3.35 14.86 30.00
C GLU A 219 3.65 16.38 29.90
N GLY A 220 2.73 17.20 30.41
CA GLY A 220 2.84 18.66 30.36
C GLY A 220 2.39 19.31 29.04
N GLU A 221 1.92 18.53 28.07
CA GLU A 221 1.42 19.02 26.79
C GLU A 221 -0.11 18.92 26.69
N THR A 222 -0.70 19.71 25.78
CA THR A 222 -2.11 19.61 25.39
C THR A 222 -2.21 19.15 23.95
N LEU A 223 -3.17 18.27 23.64
CA LEU A 223 -3.39 17.81 22.28
C LEU A 223 -3.88 18.95 21.39
N GLU A 224 -3.17 19.18 20.27
CA GLU A 224 -3.66 20.08 19.22
C GLU A 224 -4.99 19.56 18.65
N ARG A 225 -5.82 20.50 18.16
CA ARG A 225 -7.09 20.13 17.55
C ARG A 225 -6.85 19.39 16.23
N PRO A 226 -7.28 18.13 16.09
CA PRO A 226 -7.11 17.39 14.85
C PRO A 226 -8.01 17.97 13.74
N THR A 227 -7.51 17.92 12.51
CA THR A 227 -8.32 18.25 11.30
C THR A 227 -9.35 17.14 11.00
N GLY A 228 -9.07 15.92 11.46
CA GLY A 228 -9.89 14.73 11.32
C GLY A 228 -9.02 13.48 11.31
N PHE A 229 -9.64 12.33 11.12
CA PHE A 229 -9.00 11.03 11.13
C PHE A 229 -9.39 10.21 9.90
N HIS A 230 -8.54 9.28 9.52
CA HIS A 230 -8.87 8.23 8.57
C HIS A 230 -9.20 6.94 9.31
N LEU A 231 -10.30 6.30 8.91
CA LEU A 231 -10.40 4.84 9.02
C LEU A 231 -9.81 4.25 7.74
N ILE A 232 -8.68 3.58 7.86
CA ILE A 232 -8.06 2.81 6.78
C ILE A 232 -8.74 1.44 6.76
N VAL A 233 -9.26 1.04 5.61
CA VAL A 233 -9.82 -0.29 5.40
C VAL A 233 -9.10 -0.93 4.21
N GLU A 234 -8.57 -2.12 4.43
CA GLU A 234 -7.86 -2.89 3.41
C GLU A 234 -8.27 -4.36 3.44
N GLY A 235 -8.19 -4.98 2.26
CA GLY A 235 -8.48 -6.37 2.06
C GLY A 235 -8.69 -6.67 0.59
N ARG A 236 -9.62 -7.58 0.28
CA ARG A 236 -9.91 -8.04 -1.09
C ARG A 236 -11.37 -7.80 -1.45
N LEU A 237 -11.62 -7.49 -2.72
CA LEU A 237 -12.98 -7.51 -3.24
C LEU A 237 -13.49 -8.95 -3.25
N GLY A 238 -14.68 -9.17 -2.68
CA GLY A 238 -15.39 -10.43 -2.82
C GLY A 238 -16.21 -10.46 -4.11
N ALA A 239 -16.90 -11.57 -4.35
CA ALA A 239 -17.83 -11.71 -5.47
C ALA A 239 -19.22 -12.09 -4.95
N PHE A 240 -20.26 -11.49 -5.51
CA PHE A 240 -21.63 -11.97 -5.37
C PHE A 240 -21.85 -13.20 -6.27
N ALA A 241 -23.04 -13.80 -6.24
CA ALA A 241 -23.36 -15.02 -6.99
C ALA A 241 -23.18 -14.90 -8.52
N ASP A 242 -23.17 -13.69 -9.06
CA ASP A 242 -22.90 -13.37 -10.46
C ASP A 242 -21.42 -13.08 -10.76
N GLY A 243 -20.53 -13.34 -9.81
CA GLY A 243 -19.08 -13.13 -9.95
C GLY A 243 -18.63 -11.68 -9.79
N ARG A 244 -19.55 -10.71 -9.72
CA ARG A 244 -19.22 -9.28 -9.63
C ARG A 244 -19.02 -8.82 -8.19
N PRO A 245 -18.16 -7.82 -7.93
CA PRO A 245 -17.92 -7.30 -6.58
C PRO A 245 -18.93 -6.25 -6.13
N VAL A 246 -19.74 -5.69 -7.04
CA VAL A 246 -20.71 -4.62 -6.74
C VAL A 246 -22.13 -5.08 -7.06
N ARG A 247 -23.06 -4.78 -6.15
CA ARG A 247 -24.50 -4.90 -6.39
C ARG A 247 -25.18 -3.59 -6.04
N CYS A 248 -26.10 -3.16 -6.89
CA CYS A 248 -26.88 -1.94 -6.71
C CYS A 248 -28.37 -2.28 -6.66
N GLN A 249 -29.12 -1.46 -5.92
CA GLN A 249 -30.58 -1.52 -5.85
C GLN A 249 -31.15 -0.12 -5.65
N SER A 250 -32.36 0.13 -6.13
CA SER A 250 -33.09 1.38 -5.91
C SER A 250 -34.58 1.11 -5.74
N ALA A 251 -35.26 1.97 -4.98
CA ALA A 251 -36.72 1.92 -4.83
C ALA A 251 -37.48 2.35 -6.10
N GLY A 252 -36.78 2.98 -7.06
CA GLY A 252 -37.35 3.47 -8.31
C GLY A 252 -36.29 4.13 -9.21
N PRO A 253 -36.65 4.47 -10.46
CA PRO A 253 -35.73 5.04 -11.45
C PRO A 253 -35.25 6.46 -11.10
N ASP A 254 -36.08 7.24 -10.40
CA ASP A 254 -35.74 8.61 -9.95
C ASP A 254 -34.95 8.64 -8.64
N GLN A 255 -34.63 7.47 -8.08
CA GLN A 255 -33.83 7.35 -6.87
C GLN A 255 -32.41 6.92 -7.23
N ARG A 256 -31.42 7.61 -6.66
CA ARG A 256 -30.02 7.20 -6.81
C ARG A 256 -29.85 5.79 -6.23
N PRO A 257 -29.29 4.83 -6.99
CA PRO A 257 -29.09 3.48 -6.49
C PRO A 257 -28.17 3.45 -5.26
N LEU A 258 -28.53 2.58 -4.32
CA LEU A 258 -27.71 2.15 -3.20
C LEU A 258 -26.85 0.97 -3.68
N CYS A 259 -25.53 1.15 -3.68
CA CYS A 259 -24.59 0.13 -4.13
C CYS A 259 -23.74 -0.37 -2.96
N VAL A 260 -23.53 -1.69 -2.92
CA VAL A 260 -22.66 -2.35 -1.95
C VAL A 260 -21.54 -3.07 -2.67
N VAL A 261 -20.32 -2.81 -2.21
CA VAL A 261 -19.11 -3.54 -2.59
C VAL A 261 -18.90 -4.68 -1.59
N ARG A 262 -18.94 -5.94 -2.06
CA ARG A 262 -18.60 -7.10 -1.23
C ARG A 262 -17.09 -7.11 -1.00
N ILE A 263 -16.67 -7.26 0.25
CA ILE A 263 -15.26 -7.31 0.63
C ILE A 263 -14.98 -8.47 1.57
N ARG A 264 -13.74 -8.95 1.54
CA ARG A 264 -13.08 -9.60 2.67
C ARG A 264 -12.14 -8.57 3.28
N ARG A 265 -12.36 -8.25 4.55
CA ARG A 265 -11.59 -7.24 5.28
C ARG A 265 -10.44 -7.93 6.01
N ASP A 266 -9.22 -7.55 5.67
CA ASP A 266 -8.00 -8.15 6.25
C ASP A 266 -7.34 -7.17 7.24
N TYR A 267 -7.57 -5.87 7.08
CA TYR A 267 -6.89 -4.81 7.85
C TYR A 267 -7.80 -3.61 8.11
N VAL A 268 -7.71 -3.08 9.34
CA VAL A 268 -8.31 -1.81 9.75
C VAL A 268 -7.31 -0.99 10.55
N ALA A 269 -7.25 0.32 10.33
CA ALA A 269 -6.45 1.20 11.18
C ALA A 269 -7.03 2.60 11.33
N PHE A 270 -6.63 3.29 12.39
CA PHE A 270 -6.79 4.73 12.54
C PHE A 270 -5.50 5.47 12.21
N ALA A 271 -5.63 6.60 11.51
CA ALA A 271 -4.52 7.52 11.22
C ALA A 271 -5.01 8.98 11.30
N PRO A 272 -4.16 9.96 11.67
CA PRO A 272 -4.49 11.38 11.54
C PRO A 272 -4.56 11.78 10.07
N ILE A 273 -5.46 12.69 9.70
CA ILE A 273 -5.46 13.27 8.35
C ILE A 273 -4.25 14.19 8.21
N GLY A 274 -3.46 14.01 7.15
CA GLY A 274 -2.24 14.79 6.88
C GLY A 274 -0.96 14.18 7.45
N SER A 275 -1.05 13.00 8.06
CA SER A 275 0.09 12.19 8.52
C SER A 275 -0.03 10.76 7.98
N ASP A 276 1.10 10.10 7.77
CA ASP A 276 1.16 8.66 7.47
C ASP A 276 1.29 7.80 8.75
N GLU A 277 1.28 8.43 9.93
CA GLU A 277 1.32 7.73 11.23
C GLU A 277 0.06 6.88 11.46
N ILE A 278 0.27 5.66 11.94
CA ILE A 278 -0.81 4.77 12.37
C ILE A 278 -0.97 4.88 13.88
N ILE A 279 -2.16 5.30 14.31
CA ILE A 279 -2.52 5.41 15.74
C ILE A 279 -2.74 4.02 16.33
N GLN A 280 -3.49 3.18 15.62
CA GLN A 280 -3.80 1.82 16.03
C GLN A 280 -4.24 1.01 14.81
N GLU A 281 -3.79 -0.25 14.73
CA GLU A 281 -4.22 -1.18 13.70
C GLU A 281 -4.78 -2.49 14.27
N TRP A 282 -5.59 -3.15 13.43
CA TRP A 282 -6.19 -4.46 13.68
C TRP A 282 -6.11 -5.29 12.41
N ARG A 283 -5.77 -6.56 12.58
CA ARG A 283 -5.68 -7.56 11.51
C ARG A 283 -6.64 -8.71 11.81
N SER A 284 -7.20 -9.29 10.75
CA SER A 284 -8.01 -10.51 10.80
C SER A 284 -7.15 -11.69 10.35
#